data_AF-A0A9P6XSH4-F1
#
_entry.id   AF-A0A9P6XSH4-F1
#
_cell.length_a   1.000
_cell.length_b   1.000
_cell.length_c   1.000
_cell.angle_alpha   90.00
_cell.angle_beta   90.00
_cell.angle_gamma   90.00
#
_symmetry.space_group_name_H-M   'P 1'
#
loop_
_entity.id
_entity.type
_entity.pdbx_description
1 polymer ?
#
loop_
_entity_poly.entity_id
_entity_poly.type
_entity_poly.pdbx_seq_one_letter_code
_entity_poly.pdbx_strand_id
1 'polypeptide(L)'
;MALFAGLDDASTRACVEAERAMNRALHGSCHVPVAAIAQWQGNDLHLQGLVGSASDGRAVRAEAVGPASDPDALGQRVAPMLLDAGAGELLNV
;
A
#
# COMPACT_ATOMS: atom_id res chain seq x y z
N MET A 1 -16.48 -16.24 12.51
CA MET A 1 -15.71 -16.40 11.25
C MET A 1 -15.15 -17.82 11.05
N ALA A 2 -15.69 -18.88 11.68
CA ALA A 2 -15.09 -20.22 11.61
C ALA A 2 -15.16 -20.89 10.22
N LEU A 3 -16.18 -20.56 9.42
CA LEU A 3 -16.42 -21.20 8.12
C LEU A 3 -15.32 -20.91 7.09
N PHE A 4 -14.69 -19.74 7.15
CA PHE A 4 -13.69 -19.31 6.15
C PHE A 4 -12.24 -19.48 6.60
N ALA A 5 -12.00 -19.94 7.83
CA ALA A 5 -10.66 -20.03 8.40
C ALA A 5 -9.71 -20.95 7.60
N GLY A 6 -10.24 -21.98 6.93
CA GLY A 6 -9.45 -22.88 6.09
C GLY A 6 -9.05 -22.30 4.72
N LEU A 7 -9.60 -21.15 4.32
CA LEU A 7 -9.27 -20.46 3.06
C LEU A 7 -8.32 -19.28 3.27
N ASP A 8 -8.02 -18.97 4.52
CA ASP A 8 -7.36 -17.75 4.92
C ASP A 8 -5.85 -18.01 5.09
N ASP A 9 -5.05 -17.40 4.22
CA ASP A 9 -3.59 -17.49 4.27
C ASP A 9 -3.01 -16.30 5.03
N ALA A 10 -2.38 -16.56 6.18
CA ALA A 10 -1.87 -15.51 7.06
C ALA A 10 -0.75 -14.68 6.43
N SER A 11 0.06 -15.31 5.59
CA SER A 11 1.15 -14.65 4.87
C SER A 11 0.62 -13.61 3.88
N THR A 12 -0.35 -14.02 3.06
CA THR A 12 -1.03 -13.17 2.08
C THR A 12 -1.84 -12.07 2.77
N ARG A 13 -2.54 -12.40 3.85
CA ARG A 13 -3.35 -11.44 4.61
C ARG A 13 -2.49 -10.27 5.11
N ALA A 14 -1.31 -10.55 5.67
CA ALA A 14 -0.40 -9.52 6.15
C ALA A 14 0.05 -8.57 5.00
N CYS A 15 0.42 -9.11 3.85
CA CYS A 15 0.75 -8.30 2.67
C CYS A 15 -0.43 -7.42 2.23
N VAL A 16 -1.60 -8.03 2.05
CA VAL A 16 -2.81 -7.34 1.56
C VAL A 16 -3.31 -6.30 2.56
N GLU A 17 -3.14 -6.53 3.87
CA GLU A 17 -3.46 -5.54 4.90
C GLU A 17 -2.59 -4.28 4.76
N ALA A 18 -1.28 -4.43 4.51
CA ALA A 18 -0.37 -3.30 4.29
C ALA A 18 -0.70 -2.54 3.00
N GLU A 19 -0.93 -3.27 1.90
CA GLU A 19 -1.35 -2.69 0.61
C GLU A 19 -2.65 -1.90 0.73
N ARG A 20 -3.65 -2.49 1.39
CA ARG A 20 -4.95 -1.86 1.60
C ARG A 20 -4.87 -0.68 2.56
N ALA A 21 -4.04 -0.73 3.59
CA ALA A 21 -3.85 0.39 4.52
C ALA A 21 -3.28 1.61 3.80
N MET A 22 -2.27 1.42 2.95
CA MET A 22 -1.74 2.48 2.10
C MET A 22 -2.80 3.04 1.14
N ASN A 23 -3.54 2.16 0.45
CA ASN A 23 -4.59 2.58 -0.48
C ASN A 23 -5.69 3.39 0.23
N ARG A 24 -6.15 2.95 1.40
CA ARG A 24 -7.13 3.68 2.23
C ARG A 24 -6.62 5.07 2.62
N ALA A 25 -5.37 5.16 3.07
CA ALA A 25 -4.77 6.43 3.49
C ALA A 25 -4.63 7.44 2.34
N LEU A 26 -4.45 6.96 1.10
CA LEU A 26 -4.44 7.79 -0.12
C LEU A 26 -5.83 8.10 -0.68
N HIS A 27 -6.92 7.67 -0.01
CA HIS A 27 -8.29 7.71 -0.54
C HIS A 27 -8.39 7.06 -1.92
N GLY A 28 -7.65 5.97 -2.11
CA GLY A 28 -7.60 5.23 -3.35
C GLY A 28 -8.96 4.67 -3.76
N SER A 29 -9.19 4.62 -5.06
CA SER A 29 -10.37 4.03 -5.70
C SER A 29 -9.94 3.26 -6.95
N CYS A 30 -10.84 2.46 -7.53
CA CYS A 30 -10.55 1.71 -8.76
C CYS A 30 -10.25 2.61 -9.98
N HIS A 31 -10.47 3.92 -9.88
CA HIS A 31 -10.30 4.88 -10.97
C HIS A 31 -9.05 5.77 -10.82
N VAL A 32 -8.28 5.62 -9.74
CA VAL A 32 -7.04 6.37 -9.55
C VAL A 32 -5.82 5.50 -9.81
N PRO A 33 -4.77 6.04 -10.45
CA PRO A 33 -3.54 5.33 -10.80
C PRO A 33 -2.65 5.09 -9.56
N VAL A 34 -3.12 4.27 -8.63
CA VAL A 34 -2.41 3.88 -7.40
C VAL A 34 -2.01 2.42 -7.50
N ALA A 35 -0.75 2.10 -7.17
CA ALA A 35 -0.26 0.74 -7.05
C ALA A 35 0.37 0.52 -5.68
N ALA A 36 0.14 -0.67 -5.11
CA ALA A 36 0.69 -1.13 -3.85
C ALA A 36 1.12 -2.59 -4.03
N ILE A 37 2.32 -2.96 -3.57
CA ILE A 37 2.76 -4.36 -3.51
C ILE A 37 3.57 -4.57 -2.23
N ALA A 38 3.15 -5.52 -1.41
CA ALA A 38 3.85 -5.93 -0.22
C ALA A 38 4.44 -7.32 -0.39
N GLN A 39 5.72 -7.48 -0.03
CA GLN A 39 6.42 -8.75 -0.11
C GLN A 39 7.12 -9.06 1.20
N TRP A 40 7.18 -10.35 1.55
CA TRP A 40 7.94 -10.79 2.71
C TRP A 40 9.44 -10.61 2.47
N GLN A 41 10.10 -10.00 3.44
CA GLN A 41 11.54 -9.85 3.51
C GLN A 41 12.03 -10.40 4.85
N GLY A 42 12.28 -11.71 4.89
CA GLY A 42 12.59 -12.40 6.13
C GLY A 42 11.38 -12.40 7.06
N ASN A 43 11.47 -11.67 8.17
CA ASN A 43 10.40 -11.58 9.17
C ASN A 43 9.56 -10.29 9.05
N ASP A 44 9.94 -9.42 8.12
CA ASP A 44 9.31 -8.13 7.87
C ASP A 44 8.57 -8.15 6.53
N LEU A 45 7.75 -7.13 6.30
CA LEU A 45 7.15 -6.81 5.01
C LEU A 45 7.88 -5.60 4.41
N HIS A 46 8.22 -5.70 3.13
CA HIS A 46 8.63 -4.59 2.30
C HIS A 46 7.41 -4.15 1.47
N LEU A 47 6.90 -2.95 1.73
CA LEU A 47 5.79 -2.36 0.99
C LEU A 47 6.33 -1.31 0.03
N GLN A 48 5.96 -1.45 -1.24
CA GLN A 48 6.25 -0.49 -2.30
C GLN A 48 4.94 0.13 -2.80
N GLY A 49 4.93 1.45 -2.88
CA GLY A 49 3.80 2.24 -3.36
C GLY A 49 4.18 3.08 -4.57
N LEU A 50 3.21 3.31 -5.45
CA LEU A 50 3.31 4.23 -6.57
C LEU A 50 2.00 4.98 -6.77
N VAL A 51 2.11 6.27 -7.08
CA VAL A 51 1.01 7.08 -7.60
C VAL A 51 1.45 7.66 -8.94
N GLY A 52 0.65 7.41 -9.97
CA GLY A 52 0.89 7.89 -11.33
C GLY A 52 -0.04 9.04 -11.72
N SER A 53 0.21 9.61 -12.89
CA SER A 53 -0.66 10.56 -13.57
C SER A 53 -1.20 9.93 -14.84
N ALA A 54 -2.52 9.87 -14.99
CA ALA A 54 -3.13 9.37 -16.22
C ALA A 54 -3.00 10.36 -17.39
N SER A 55 -2.69 11.64 -17.13
CA SER A 55 -2.63 12.69 -18.15
C SER A 55 -1.24 12.86 -18.77
N ASP A 56 -0.18 12.78 -17.96
CA ASP A 56 1.20 13.09 -18.39
C ASP A 56 2.21 11.97 -18.13
N GLY A 57 1.80 10.86 -17.50
CA GLY A 57 2.64 9.69 -17.25
C GLY A 57 3.70 9.89 -16.15
N ARG A 58 3.71 11.03 -15.44
CA ARG A 58 4.54 11.19 -14.24
C ARG A 58 4.12 10.20 -13.16
N ALA A 59 5.06 9.83 -12.30
CA ALA A 59 4.78 9.00 -11.15
C ALA A 59 5.71 9.31 -9.98
N VAL A 60 5.20 9.11 -8.78
CA VAL A 60 5.97 9.15 -7.53
C VAL A 60 5.97 7.76 -6.90
N ARG A 61 7.04 7.43 -6.20
CA ARG A 61 7.24 6.14 -5.55
C ARG A 61 7.72 6.35 -4.12
N ALA A 62 7.30 5.47 -3.24
CA ALA A 62 7.82 5.38 -1.89
C ALA A 62 7.80 3.92 -1.46
N GLU A 63 8.68 3.59 -0.51
CA GLU A 63 8.74 2.25 0.05
C GLU A 63 9.19 2.29 1.49
N ALA A 64 8.81 1.27 2.25
CA ALA A 64 9.26 1.08 3.62
C ALA A 64 9.29 -0.40 3.97
N VAL A 65 10.12 -0.75 4.96
CA VAL A 65 10.17 -2.08 5.57
C VAL A 65 9.67 -1.99 7.00
N GLY A 66 8.82 -2.92 7.41
CA GLY A 66 8.25 -2.94 8.76
C GLY A 66 7.80 -4.34 9.18
N PRO A 67 7.54 -4.54 10.47
CA PRO A 67 7.21 -5.85 11.00
C PRO A 67 5.88 -6.34 10.44
N ALA A 68 5.81 -7.62 10.06
CA ALA A 68 4.58 -8.24 9.59
C ALA A 68 3.49 -8.36 10.67
N SER A 69 3.82 -8.07 11.94
CA SER A 69 2.87 -7.97 13.04
C SER A 69 2.04 -6.68 13.02
N ASP A 70 2.45 -5.67 12.25
CA ASP A 70 1.73 -4.40 12.12
C ASP A 70 1.70 -3.90 10.66
N PRO A 71 1.05 -4.67 9.76
CA PRO A 71 0.97 -4.32 8.35
C PRO A 71 0.20 -3.01 8.10
N ASP A 72 -0.79 -2.70 8.94
CA ASP A 72 -1.57 -1.47 8.80
C ASP A 72 -0.71 -0.22 9.04
N ALA A 73 0.11 -0.21 10.11
CA ALA A 73 1.06 0.87 10.35
C ALA A 73 2.09 1.03 9.22
N LEU A 74 2.53 -0.08 8.60
CA LEU A 74 3.40 -0.03 7.42
C LEU A 74 2.73 0.72 6.26
N GLY A 75 1.47 0.39 5.95
CA GLY A 75 0.70 1.08 4.91
C GLY A 75 0.45 2.56 5.22
N GLN A 76 0.09 2.87 6.46
CA GLN A 76 -0.09 4.25 6.94
C GLN A 76 1.19 5.08 6.88
N ARG A 77 2.37 4.45 6.90
CA ARG A 77 3.66 5.13 6.77
C ARG A 77 4.05 5.42 5.33
N VAL A 78 3.75 4.52 4.39
CA VAL A 78 4.11 4.72 2.97
C VAL A 78 3.23 5.77 2.29
N ALA A 79 1.95 5.86 2.66
CA ALA A 79 1.02 6.86 2.11
C ALA A 79 1.48 8.33 2.25
N PRO A 80 1.86 8.83 3.44
CA PRO A 80 2.35 10.20 3.58
C PRO A 80 3.67 10.42 2.83
N MET A 81 4.55 9.41 2.75
CA MET A 81 5.78 9.52 1.93
C MET A 81 5.47 9.76 0.45
N LEU A 82 4.39 9.15 -0.08
CA LEU A 82 3.92 9.41 -1.44
C LEU A 82 3.35 10.82 -1.58
N LEU A 83 2.56 11.28 -0.59
CA LEU A 83 2.01 12.64 -0.59
C LEU A 83 3.11 13.70 -0.55
N ASP A 84 4.11 13.53 0.33
CA ASP A 84 5.29 14.38 0.44
C ASP A 84 6.13 14.40 -0.84
N ALA A 85 6.11 13.29 -1.59
CA ALA A 85 6.76 13.18 -2.90
C ALA A 85 5.95 13.83 -4.05
N GLY A 86 4.74 14.34 -3.79
CA GLY A 86 3.90 15.02 -4.77
C GLY A 86 2.70 14.22 -5.27
N ALA A 87 2.32 13.10 -4.62
CA ALA A 87 1.16 12.31 -5.03
C ALA A 87 -0.16 13.09 -5.05
N GLY A 88 -0.32 14.10 -4.19
CA GLY A 88 -1.54 14.91 -4.13
C GLY A 88 -1.87 15.60 -5.46
N GLU A 89 -0.85 16.16 -6.12
CA GLU A 89 -0.99 16.80 -7.45
C GLU A 89 -1.44 15.79 -8.52
N LEU A 90 -1.07 14.52 -8.38
CA LEU A 90 -1.38 13.47 -9.34
C LEU A 90 -2.79 12.89 -9.12
N LEU A 91 -3.27 12.92 -7.87
CA LEU A 91 -4.60 12.45 -7.46
C LEU A 91 -5.68 13.53 -7.57
N ASN A 92 -5.30 14.78 -7.84
CA ASN A 92 -6.20 15.94 -7.90
C ASN A 92 -7.01 16.12 -6.60
N VAL A 93 -6.34 15.91 -5.47
CA VAL A 93 -6.85 16.10 -4.09
C VAL A 93 -6.29 17.37 -3.45
#